data_AF-A0A958RKF1-F1
#
_entry.id   AF-A0A958RKF1-F1
#
_cell.length_a   1.000
_cell.length_b   1.000
_cell.length_c   1.000
_cell.angle_alpha   90.00
_cell.angle_beta   90.00
_cell.angle_gamma   90.00
#
_symmetry.space_group_name_H-M   'P 1'
#
loop_
_entity.id
_entity.type
_entity.pdbx_description
1 polymer ?
#
loop_
_entity_poly.entity_id
_entity_poly.type
_entity_poly.pdbx_seq_one_letter_code
_entity_poly.pdbx_strand_id
1 'polypeptide(L)'
;MFQRVYDASAVVAESDKFQVKIYLHPNEGGGWHVHIVRKSDQTDVKIGLWDFELKRPTKFRRATVKAFQVWVFENRHFLRKKWMQKVVNPRNRRKCHGQS
;
A
#
# COMPACT_ATOMS: atom_id res chain seq x y z
N MET A 1 9.25 -24.05 13.94
CA MET A 1 9.76 -22.71 13.58
C MET A 1 8.73 -22.06 12.66
N PHE A 2 8.13 -20.92 13.05
CA PHE A 2 7.09 -20.29 12.23
C PHE A 2 7.74 -19.44 11.13
N GLN A 3 7.58 -19.85 9.88
CA GLN A 3 8.06 -19.09 8.72
C GLN A 3 7.03 -18.00 8.38
N ARG A 4 7.46 -16.73 8.37
CA ARG A 4 6.62 -15.61 7.92
C ARG A 4 6.37 -15.76 6.42
N VAL A 5 5.14 -16.05 6.04
CA VAL A 5 4.70 -15.98 4.65
C VAL A 5 4.31 -14.53 4.36
N TYR A 6 5.15 -13.81 3.62
CA TYR A 6 4.86 -12.46 3.13
C TYR A 6 3.99 -12.60 1.87
N ASP A 7 2.68 -12.64 2.07
CA ASP A 7 1.72 -12.62 0.97
C ASP A 7 1.79 -11.28 0.23
N ALA A 8 1.49 -11.32 -1.07
CA ALA A 8 1.62 -10.21 -2.00
C ALA A 8 0.89 -8.94 -1.50
N SER A 9 1.49 -7.79 -1.77
CA SER A 9 1.08 -6.46 -1.30
C SER A 9 -0.42 -6.26 -1.29
N ALA A 10 -0.97 -6.01 -0.11
CA ALA A 10 -2.41 -5.93 0.08
C ALA A 10 -2.99 -4.68 -0.57
N VAL A 11 -4.01 -4.83 -1.41
CA VAL A 11 -4.85 -3.72 -1.88
C VAL A 11 -5.65 -3.20 -0.69
N VAL A 12 -5.58 -1.89 -0.44
CA VAL A 12 -6.27 -1.21 0.68
C VAL A 12 -7.35 -0.25 0.22
N ALA A 13 -7.27 0.19 -1.03
CA ALA A 13 -8.28 0.99 -1.70
C ALA A 13 -8.16 0.77 -3.21
N GLU A 14 -9.25 0.95 -3.94
CA GLU A 14 -9.24 0.91 -5.40
C GLU A 14 -10.31 1.83 -5.98
N SER A 15 -10.12 2.18 -7.25
CA SER A 15 -11.09 2.84 -8.11
C SER A 15 -11.07 2.18 -9.49
N ASP A 16 -11.84 2.69 -10.44
CA ASP A 16 -11.85 2.17 -11.81
C ASP A 16 -10.48 2.27 -12.49
N LYS A 17 -9.68 3.28 -12.12
CA LYS A 17 -8.39 3.59 -12.76
C LYS A 17 -7.19 3.13 -11.96
N PHE A 18 -7.30 3.06 -10.63
CA PHE A 18 -6.17 2.87 -9.74
C PHE A 18 -6.39 1.81 -8.67
N GLN A 19 -5.31 1.18 -8.22
CA GLN A 19 -5.27 0.34 -7.03
C GLN A 19 -4.21 0.89 -6.08
N VAL A 20 -4.55 0.98 -4.80
CA VAL A 20 -3.65 1.40 -3.74
C VAL A 20 -3.22 0.16 -2.97
N LYS A 21 -1.92 -0.13 -2.98
CA LYS A 21 -1.32 -1.29 -2.33
C LYS A 21 -0.35 -0.85 -1.23
N ILE A 22 -0.32 -1.58 -0.13
CA ILE A 22 0.69 -1.43 0.93
C ILE A 22 1.70 -2.58 0.84
N TYR A 23 2.99 -2.25 0.77
CA TYR A 23 4.07 -3.25 0.71
C TYR A 23 4.61 -3.51 2.12
N LEU A 24 4.90 -4.79 2.37
CA LEU A 24 5.30 -5.31 3.69
C LEU A 24 6.58 -6.12 3.54
N HIS A 25 7.64 -5.55 2.94
CA HIS A 25 8.89 -6.30 2.81
C HIS A 25 9.80 -6.03 4.02
N PRO A 26 10.17 -7.06 4.82
CA PRO A 26 11.04 -6.90 5.99
C PRO A 26 12.50 -6.63 5.62
N ASN A 27 12.91 -7.02 4.39
CA ASN A 27 14.29 -6.93 3.92
C ASN A 27 14.54 -5.69 3.05
N GLU A 28 13.49 -4.95 2.65
CA GLU A 28 13.70 -3.56 2.25
C GLU A 28 13.81 -2.78 3.55
N GLY A 29 15.02 -2.41 3.98
CA GLY A 29 15.24 -1.45 5.08
C GLY A 29 14.61 -0.06 4.84
N GLY A 30 13.74 0.08 3.84
CA GLY A 30 13.20 1.32 3.32
C GLY A 30 11.71 1.49 3.60
N GLY A 31 11.38 1.84 4.84
CA GLY A 31 10.28 2.73 5.19
C GLY A 31 8.85 2.27 4.88
N TRP A 32 7.90 2.86 5.61
CA TRP A 32 6.47 2.66 5.38
C TRP A 32 6.12 3.35 4.06
N HIS A 33 5.64 2.63 3.05
CA HIS A 33 5.33 3.21 1.75
C HIS A 33 4.09 2.58 1.11
N VAL A 34 3.50 3.32 0.17
CA VAL A 34 2.28 2.98 -0.55
C VAL A 34 2.57 2.98 -2.04
N HIS A 35 2.00 2.01 -2.74
CA HIS A 35 2.00 1.94 -4.19
C HIS A 35 0.63 2.34 -4.71
N ILE A 36 0.56 3.33 -5.58
CA ILE A 36 -0.65 3.62 -6.35
C ILE A 36 -0.40 3.15 -7.77
N VAL A 37 -1.09 2.09 -8.18
CA VAL A 37 -0.91 1.36 -9.44
C VAL A 37 -2.06 1.71 -10.38
N ARG A 38 -1.77 2.12 -11.60
CA ARG A 38 -2.77 2.28 -12.66
C ARG A 38 -3.14 0.91 -13.22
N LYS A 39 -4.44 0.61 -13.26
CA LYS A 39 -4.94 -0.71 -13.72
C LYS A 39 -4.62 -0.99 -15.20
N SER A 40 -4.67 0.04 -16.05
CA SER A 40 -4.55 -0.11 -17.51
C SER A 40 -3.17 -0.56 -18.00
N ASP A 41 -2.11 -0.05 -17.38
CA ASP A 41 -0.73 -0.27 -17.84
C ASP A 41 0.21 -0.78 -16.72
N GLN A 42 -0.35 -1.06 -15.53
CA GLN A 42 0.36 -1.46 -14.33
C GLN A 42 1.47 -0.48 -13.89
N THR A 43 1.48 0.75 -14.40
CA THR A 43 2.40 1.80 -13.96
C THR A 43 2.07 2.17 -12.53
N ASP A 44 3.09 2.29 -11.68
CA ASP A 44 2.88 2.65 -10.29
C ASP A 44 3.76 3.82 -9.82
N VAL A 45 3.34 4.39 -8.71
CA VAL A 45 4.08 5.38 -7.95
C VAL A 45 4.29 4.84 -6.54
N LYS A 46 5.52 4.88 -6.04
CA LYS A 46 5.89 4.49 -4.66
C LYS A 46 6.06 5.76 -3.84
N ILE A 47 5.16 6.00 -2.90
CA ILE A 47 5.15 7.20 -2.05
C ILE A 47 5.38 6.77 -0.60
N GLY A 48 6.29 7.45 0.10
CA GLY A 48 6.51 7.23 1.52
C GLY A 48 5.30 7.66 2.36
N LEU A 49 4.94 6.88 3.37
CA LEU A 49 3.79 7.11 4.24
C LEU A 49 4.11 8.04 5.41
N TRP A 50 5.39 8.34 5.62
CA TRP A 50 5.86 9.27 6.65
C TRP A 50 6.26 10.64 6.07
N ASP A 51 7.08 10.62 5.04
CA ASP A 51 7.65 11.81 4.40
C ASP A 51 6.90 12.25 3.14
N PHE A 52 5.99 11.43 2.62
CA PHE A 52 5.20 11.72 1.41
C PHE A 52 6.07 11.92 0.16
N GLU A 53 7.33 11.50 0.23
CA GLU A 53 8.27 11.62 -0.87
C GLU A 53 8.14 10.46 -1.84
N LEU A 54 8.45 10.76 -3.10
CA LEU A 54 8.55 9.77 -4.15
C LEU A 54 9.80 8.91 -3.93
N LYS A 55 9.64 7.60 -3.78
CA LYS A 55 10.74 6.66 -3.48
C LYS A 55 11.45 6.11 -4.71
N ARG A 56 10.86 6.26 -5.91
CA ARG A 56 11.47 5.87 -7.18
C ARG A 56 10.91 6.66 -8.35
N PRO A 57 11.67 6.81 -9.45
CA PRO A 57 11.14 7.39 -10.69
C PRO A 57 9.86 6.70 -11.13
N THR A 58 8.93 7.45 -11.73
CA THR A 58 7.65 6.94 -12.22
C THR A 58 7.31 7.53 -13.59
N LYS A 59 6.50 6.81 -14.37
CA LYS A 59 6.00 7.27 -15.68
C LYS A 59 4.81 8.25 -15.55
N PHE A 60 4.31 8.50 -14.33
CA PHE A 60 3.27 9.49 -14.11
C PHE A 60 3.77 10.91 -14.32
N ARG A 61 2.90 11.76 -14.86
CA ARG A 61 3.15 13.21 -14.95
C ARG A 61 3.27 13.80 -13.54
N ARG A 62 4.09 14.85 -13.39
CA ARG A 62 4.32 15.53 -12.10
C ARG A 62 3.03 15.99 -11.42
N ALA A 63 2.06 16.51 -12.17
CA ALA A 63 0.74 16.90 -11.64
C ALA A 63 -0.01 15.71 -11.02
N THR A 64 0.03 14.54 -11.68
CA THR A 64 -0.58 13.31 -11.18
C THR A 64 0.12 12.80 -9.93
N VAL A 65 1.46 12.85 -9.90
CA VAL A 65 2.24 12.50 -8.69
C VAL A 65 1.87 13.40 -7.52
N LYS A 66 1.74 14.72 -7.75
CA LYS A 66 1.32 15.67 -6.72
C LYS A 66 -0.09 15.36 -6.18
N ALA A 67 -1.04 15.04 -7.07
CA ALA A 67 -2.39 14.63 -6.65
C ALA A 67 -2.36 13.36 -5.78
N PHE A 68 -1.50 12.38 -6.14
CA PHE A 68 -1.29 11.19 -5.33
C PHE A 68 -0.66 11.50 -3.98
N GLN A 69 0.33 12.39 -3.91
CA GLN A 69 0.93 12.81 -2.64
C GLN A 69 -0.11 13.47 -1.71
N VAL A 70 -0.96 14.35 -2.25
CA VAL A 70 -2.06 14.97 -1.50
C VAL A 70 -3.01 13.89 -0.98
N TRP A 71 -3.45 12.97 -1.85
CA TRP A 71 -4.34 11.88 -1.44
C TRP A 71 -3.73 11.00 -0.34
N VAL A 72 -2.44 10.65 -0.44
CA VAL A 72 -1.73 9.88 0.60
C VAL A 72 -1.64 10.65 1.91
N PHE A 73 -1.37 11.96 1.85
CA PHE A 73 -1.33 12.83 3.03
C PHE A 73 -2.70 12.91 3.72
N GLU A 74 -3.77 13.15 2.97
CA GLU A 74 -5.15 13.21 3.50
C GLU A 74 -5.57 11.87 4.13
N ASN A 75 -5.17 10.75 3.51
CA ASN A 75 -5.56 9.40 3.95
C ASN A 75 -4.52 8.73 4.87
N ARG A 76 -3.49 9.45 5.32
CA ARG A 76 -2.35 8.90 6.06
C ARG A 76 -2.73 8.06 7.28
N HIS A 77 -3.74 8.48 8.04
CA HIS A 77 -4.19 7.76 9.24
C HIS A 77 -4.82 6.41 8.89
N PHE A 78 -5.67 6.39 7.86
CA PHE A 78 -6.28 5.16 7.34
C PHE A 78 -5.20 4.20 6.81
N LEU A 79 -4.29 4.70 5.98
CA LEU A 79 -3.22 3.90 5.37
C LEU A 79 -2.29 3.31 6.43
N ARG A 80 -1.93 4.08 7.46
CA ARG A 80 -1.13 3.58 8.60
C ARG A 80 -1.86 2.52 9.39
N LYS A 81 -3.15 2.72 9.68
CA LYS A 81 -3.97 1.72 10.37
C LYS A 81 -4.00 0.41 9.58
N LYS A 82 -4.21 0.47 8.26
CA LYS A 82 -4.18 -0.72 7.39
C LYS A 82 -2.80 -1.37 7.37
N TRP A 83 -1.74 -0.57 7.30
CA TRP A 83 -0.37 -1.07 7.38
C TRP A 83 -0.12 -1.80 8.70
N MET A 84 -0.44 -1.19 9.85
CA MET A 84 -0.33 -1.83 11.17
C MET A 84 -1.17 -3.11 11.25
N GLN A 85 -2.41 -3.11 10.77
CA GLN A 85 -3.27 -4.30 10.78
C GLN A 85 -2.68 -5.45 9.98
N LYS A 86 -2.06 -5.16 8.83
CA LYS A 86 -1.50 -6.19 7.94
C LYS A 86 -0.10 -6.65 8.36
N VAL A 87 0.71 -5.77 8.96
CA VAL A 87 2.09 -6.08 9.39
C VAL A 87 2.15 -6.65 10.80
N VAL A 88 1.42 -6.04 11.75
CA VAL A 88 1.51 -6.37 13.18
C VAL A 88 0.55 -7.50 13.55
N ASN A 89 -0.59 -7.64 12.85
CA ASN A 89 -1.59 -8.67 13.18
C ASN A 89 -2.17 -9.41 11.96
N PRO A 90 -1.37 -10.24 11.26
CA PRO A 90 -1.85 -11.02 10.11
C PRO A 90 -2.93 -12.06 10.45
N ARG A 91 -3.18 -12.36 11.74
CA ARG A 91 -4.13 -13.41 12.19
C ARG A 91 -5.60 -13.07 11.98
N ASN A 92 -5.96 -11.83 11.66
CA ASN A 92 -7.38 -11.45 11.47
C ASN A 92 -8.00 -11.88 10.13
N ARG A 93 -7.33 -12.73 9.33
CA ARG A 93 -7.92 -13.35 8.12
C ARG A 93 -8.69 -14.65 8.37
N ARG A 94 -8.72 -15.20 9.60
CA ARG A 94 -9.53 -16.38 9.94
C ARG A 94 -10.66 -16.01 10.90
N LYS A 95 -11.70 -15.35 10.42
CA LYS A 95 -13.05 -15.35 11.06
C LYS A 95 -14.09 -14.83 10.07
N CYS A 96 -14.28 -15.53 8.96
CA CYS A 96 -15.51 -15.50 8.15
C CYS A 96 -15.66 -16.85 7.41
N HIS A 97 -15.58 -17.96 8.15
CA HIS A 97 -16.22 -19.22 7.77
C HIS A 97 -16.99 -19.67 9.01
N GLY A 98 -18.09 -18.96 9.30
CA GLY A 98 -19.25 -19.53 9.98
C GLY A 98 -20.26 -19.81 8.86
N GLN A 99 -20.51 -21.09 8.59
CA GLN A 99 -21.73 -21.77 9.04
C GLN A 99 -22.97 -21.24 8.31
N SER A 100 -23.34 -21.95 7.25
CA SER A 100 -24.72 -22.41 7.03
C SER A 100 -24.63 -23.81 6.45
#